data_AF-A0A914QG91-F1
#
_entry.id   AF-A0A914QG91-F1
#
_cell.length_a   1.000
_cell.length_b   1.000
_cell.length_c   1.000
_cell.angle_alpha   90.00
_cell.angle_beta   90.00
_cell.angle_gamma   90.00
#
_symmetry.space_group_name_H-M   'P 1'
#
loop_
_entity.id
_entity.type
_entity.pdbx_description
1 polymer ?
#
loop_
_entity_poly.entity_id
_entity_poly.type
_entity_poly.pdbx_seq_one_letter_code
_entity_poly.pdbx_strand_id
1 'polypeptide(L)'
;MGKDYLKTIHGIVAIIQIILLTIGLFICSFVWKNGDVYFLFYLGDAPAQIYILFALLITWAATIGVTVMQLIGQDILESMGKVKWIRLELGLDFSEGP
;
A
#
# COMPACT_ATOMS: atom_id res chain seq x y z
N MET A 1 -22.34 3.59 1.05
CA MET A 1 -21.18 3.38 0.16
C MET A 1 -19.93 2.99 0.96
N GLY A 2 -19.28 3.89 1.73
CA GLY A 2 -18.06 3.53 2.47
C GLY A 2 -18.19 2.38 3.48
N LYS A 3 -19.30 2.33 4.25
CA LYS A 3 -19.56 1.22 5.19
C LYS A 3 -19.90 -0.10 4.51
N ASP A 4 -20.31 -0.05 3.24
CA ASP A 4 -20.64 -1.25 2.45
C ASP A 4 -19.37 -1.87 1.87
N TYR A 5 -18.38 -1.06 1.52
CA TYR A 5 -17.04 -1.52 1.12
C TYR A 5 -16.38 -2.41 2.20
N LEU A 6 -16.49 -2.04 3.48
CA LEU A 6 -15.96 -2.85 4.59
C LEU A 6 -16.63 -4.22 4.74
N LYS A 7 -17.83 -4.39 4.18
CA LYS A 7 -18.56 -5.67 4.16
C LYS A 7 -18.24 -6.51 2.92
N THR A 8 -17.49 -5.97 1.96
CA THR A 8 -17.02 -6.72 0.79
C THR A 8 -15.79 -7.54 1.15
N ILE A 9 -15.54 -8.62 0.41
CA ILE A 9 -14.34 -9.45 0.56
C ILE A 9 -13.07 -8.60 0.37
N HIS A 10 -13.08 -7.66 -0.58
CA HIS A 10 -11.93 -6.77 -0.82
C HIS A 10 -11.66 -5.85 0.37
N GLY A 11 -12.69 -5.26 0.97
CA GLY A 11 -12.52 -4.44 2.17
C GLY A 11 -12.00 -5.23 3.36
N ILE A 12 -12.48 -6.46 3.55
CA ILE A 12 -11.98 -7.34 4.62
C ILE A 12 -10.50 -7.70 4.40
N VAL A 13 -10.11 -8.05 3.18
CA VAL A 13 -8.72 -8.34 2.84
C VAL A 13 -7.82 -7.11 3.05
N ALA A 14 -8.27 -5.93 2.65
CA ALA A 14 -7.52 -4.69 2.87
C ALA A 14 -7.28 -4.40 4.35
N ILE A 15 -8.30 -4.59 5.20
CA ILE A 15 -8.15 -4.43 6.66
C ILE A 15 -7.16 -5.44 7.23
N ILE A 16 -7.30 -6.72 6.88
CA ILE A 16 -6.37 -7.77 7.31
C ILE A 16 -4.95 -7.43 6.89
N GLN A 17 -4.77 -6.93 5.67
CA GLN A 17 -3.46 -6.55 5.15
C GLN A 17 -2.86 -5.36 5.90
N ILE A 18 -3.65 -4.35 6.28
CA ILE A 18 -3.20 -3.26 7.15
C ILE A 18 -2.75 -3.81 8.50
N ILE A 19 -3.50 -4.74 9.11
CA ILE A 19 -3.15 -5.35 10.40
C ILE A 19 -1.83 -6.12 10.28
N LEU A 20 -1.70 -6.99 9.26
CA LEU A 20 -0.50 -7.78 9.04
C LEU A 20 0.73 -6.92 8.75
N LEU A 21 0.59 -5.86 7.94
CA LEU A 21 1.68 -4.92 7.68
C LEU A 21 2.06 -4.11 8.92
N THR A 22 1.10 -3.76 9.78
CA THR A 22 1.38 -3.09 11.06
C THR A 22 2.20 -3.98 11.99
N ILE A 23 1.81 -5.26 12.09
CA ILE A 23 2.57 -6.26 12.86
C ILE A 23 3.96 -6.48 12.24
N GLY A 24 4.04 -6.58 10.91
CA GLY A 24 5.29 -6.76 10.19
C GLY A 24 6.26 -5.60 10.38
N LEU A 25 5.76 -4.35 10.33
CA LEU A 25 6.52 -3.14 10.63
C LEU A 25 7.05 -3.15 12.06
N PHE A 26 6.21 -3.55 13.02
CA PHE A 26 6.62 -3.65 14.41
C PHE A 26 7.74 -4.69 14.58
N ILE A 27 7.55 -5.91 14.06
CA ILE A 27 8.54 -6.99 14.20
C ILE A 27 9.84 -6.65 13.49
N CYS A 28 9.79 -6.12 12.25
CA CYS A 28 10.99 -5.76 11.50
C CYS A 28 11.74 -4.55 12.09
N SER A 29 11.08 -3.74 12.95
CA SER A 29 11.75 -2.68 13.69
C SER A 29 12.68 -3.22 14.78
N PHE A 30 12.59 -4.51 15.09
CA PHE A 30 13.48 -5.18 16.04
C PHE A 30 14.50 -6.04 15.30
N VAL A 31 15.76 -5.93 15.72
CA VAL A 31 16.87 -6.77 15.30
C VAL A 31 17.22 -7.69 16.45
N TRP A 32 17.21 -8.99 16.18
CA TRP A 32 17.74 -9.97 17.12
C TRP A 32 19.23 -10.15 16.85
N LYS A 33 20.08 -9.72 17.80
CA LYS A 33 21.53 -9.90 17.71
C LYS A 33 22.04 -10.48 19.02
N ASN A 34 22.71 -11.63 18.95
CA ASN A 34 23.34 -12.28 20.11
C ASN A 34 22.41 -12.57 21.30
N GLY A 35 21.15 -12.91 21.04
CA GLY A 35 20.17 -13.22 22.10
C GLY A 35 19.40 -12.00 22.62
N ASP A 36 19.88 -10.79 22.33
CA ASP A 36 19.21 -9.55 22.71
C ASP A 36 18.41 -8.95 21.55
N VAL A 37 17.32 -8.25 21.90
CA VAL A 37 16.44 -7.58 20.95
C VAL A 37 16.73 -6.08 20.98
N TYR A 38 17.20 -5.56 19.86
CA TYR A 38 17.52 -4.14 19.71
C TYR A 38 16.60 -3.47 18.72
N PHE A 39 16.35 -2.17 18.90
CA PHE A 39 15.61 -1.39 17.93
C PHE A 39 16.51 -1.01 16.75
N LEU A 40 16.06 -1.31 15.53
CA LEU A 40 16.83 -1.25 14.28
C LEU A 40 17.46 0.13 14.03
N PHE A 41 16.81 1.22 14.44
CA PHE A 41 17.33 2.58 14.29
C PHE A 41 18.58 2.88 15.12
N TYR A 42 18.87 2.09 16.17
CA TYR A 42 20.03 2.30 17.03
C TYR A 42 21.24 1.43 16.65
N LEU A 43 21.02 0.31 15.94
CA LEU A 43 22.10 -0.49 15.37
C LEU A 43 22.26 -0.14 13.88
N GLY A 44 23.15 0.79 13.57
CA GLY A 44 23.53 1.13 12.19
C GLY A 44 24.16 -0.01 11.37
N ASP A 45 24.30 -1.21 11.94
CA ASP A 45 24.96 -2.38 11.36
C ASP A 45 24.07 -3.21 10.41
N ALA A 46 22.79 -2.86 10.23
CA ALA A 46 21.84 -3.66 9.43
C ALA A 46 21.24 -2.90 8.23
N PRO A 47 22.06 -2.46 7.25
CA PRO A 47 21.60 -1.64 6.13
C PRO A 47 20.60 -2.36 5.22
N ALA A 48 20.69 -3.68 5.05
CA ALA A 48 19.70 -4.43 4.26
C ALA A 48 18.30 -4.38 4.90
N GLN A 49 18.25 -4.42 6.22
CA GLN A 49 17.02 -4.52 7.00
C GLN A 49 16.27 -3.18 7.03
N ILE A 50 17.00 -2.05 6.96
CA ILE A 50 16.37 -0.72 6.87
C ILE A 50 15.66 -0.48 5.53
N TYR A 51 16.20 -1.01 4.42
CA TYR A 51 15.51 -0.93 3.11
C TYR A 51 14.23 -1.74 3.09
N ILE A 52 14.24 -2.92 3.72
CA ILE A 52 13.05 -3.77 3.87
C ILE A 52 12.00 -3.03 4.71
N LEU A 53 12.41 -2.45 5.85
CA LEU A 53 11.52 -1.67 6.71
C LEU A 53 10.89 -0.48 5.95
N PHE A 54 11.69 0.22 5.14
CA PHE A 54 11.23 1.34 4.33
C PHE A 54 10.23 0.92 3.26
N ALA A 55 10.49 -0.19 2.55
CA ALA A 55 9.56 -0.75 1.56
C ALA A 55 8.23 -1.19 2.22
N LEU A 56 8.31 -1.83 3.39
CA LEU A 56 7.14 -2.18 4.20
C LEU A 56 6.33 -0.94 4.61
N LEU A 57 7.01 0.14 5.00
CA LEU A 57 6.38 1.39 5.41
C LEU A 57 5.63 2.05 4.24
N ILE A 58 6.28 2.14 3.06
CA ILE A 58 5.65 2.65 1.84
C ILE A 58 4.43 1.79 1.47
N THR A 59 4.58 0.47 1.51
CA THR A 59 3.50 -0.47 1.16
C THR A 59 2.31 -0.33 2.11
N TRP A 60 2.58 -0.18 3.42
CA TRP A 60 1.56 0.10 4.44
C TRP A 60 0.85 1.43 4.19
N ALA A 61 1.61 2.51 3.94
CA ALA A 61 1.03 3.82 3.65
C ALA A 61 0.17 3.81 2.37
N ALA A 62 0.63 3.13 1.32
CA ALA A 62 -0.13 2.95 0.09
C ALA A 62 -1.42 2.14 0.32
N THR A 63 -1.36 1.07 1.12
CA THR A 63 -2.53 0.23 1.45
C THR A 63 -3.57 1.05 2.24
N ILE A 64 -3.14 1.88 3.17
CA ILE A 64 -4.02 2.81 3.89
C ILE A 64 -4.63 3.82 2.91
N GLY A 65 -3.83 4.43 2.05
CA GLY A 65 -4.30 5.41 1.06
C GLY A 65 -5.40 4.84 0.17
N VAL A 66 -5.18 3.65 -0.39
CA VAL A 66 -6.17 2.95 -1.22
C VAL A 66 -7.44 2.63 -0.43
N THR A 67 -7.29 2.12 0.79
CA THR A 67 -8.42 1.79 1.67
C THR A 67 -9.25 3.03 2.00
N VAL A 68 -8.61 4.16 2.31
CA VAL A 68 -9.28 5.43 2.59
C VAL A 68 -10.00 5.97 1.36
N MET A 69 -9.38 5.94 0.18
CA MET A 69 -10.02 6.38 -1.07
C MET A 69 -11.27 5.54 -1.39
N GLN A 70 -11.18 4.22 -1.21
CA GLN A 70 -12.31 3.30 -1.40
C GLN A 70 -13.41 3.52 -0.35
N LEU A 71 -13.06 3.85 0.89
CA LEU A 71 -14.03 4.24 1.93
C LEU A 71 -14.77 5.54 1.60
N ILE A 72 -14.12 6.49 0.93
CA ILE A 72 -14.72 7.75 0.49
C ILE A 72 -15.61 7.55 -0.76
N GLY A 73 -15.62 6.35 -1.35
CA GLY A 73 -16.36 6.04 -2.57
C GLY A 73 -15.70 6.55 -3.84
N GLN A 74 -14.42 6.94 -3.75
CA GLN A 74 -13.57 7.14 -4.91
C GLN A 74 -13.01 5.78 -5.32
N ASP A 75 -13.75 5.08 -6.18
CA ASP A 75 -13.25 3.84 -6.75
C ASP A 75 -12.12 4.17 -7.73
N ILE A 76 -10.87 3.95 -7.30
CA ILE A 76 -9.67 4.25 -8.09
C ILE A 76 -9.72 3.50 -9.44
N LEU A 77 -10.25 2.27 -9.43
CA LEU A 77 -10.45 1.46 -10.64
C LEU A 77 -11.49 2.08 -11.59
N GLU A 78 -12.57 2.62 -11.05
CA GLU A 78 -13.60 3.29 -11.85
C GLU A 78 -13.11 4.66 -12.36
N SER A 79 -12.34 5.39 -11.56
CA SER A 79 -11.65 6.63 -11.94
C SER A 79 -10.62 6.39 -13.06
N MET A 80 -9.75 5.38 -12.91
CA MET A 80 -8.78 5.00 -13.94
C MET A 80 -9.47 4.48 -15.21
N GLY A 81 -10.54 3.72 -15.06
CA GLY A 81 -11.39 3.28 -16.17
C GLY A 81 -12.01 4.46 -16.92
N LYS A 82 -12.61 5.42 -16.20
CA LYS A 82 -13.17 6.64 -16.79
C LYS A 82 -12.13 7.48 -17.50
N VAL A 83 -10.92 7.62 -16.96
CA VAL A 83 -9.82 8.32 -17.65
C VAL A 83 -9.42 7.60 -18.93
N LYS A 84 -9.38 6.26 -18.93
CA LYS A 84 -9.09 5.47 -20.14
C LYS A 84 -10.20 5.63 -21.19
N TRP A 85 -11.47 5.60 -20.79
CA TRP A 85 -12.61 5.80 -21.69
C TRP A 85 -12.67 7.23 -22.22
N ILE A 86 -12.49 8.25 -21.39
CA ILE A 86 -12.43 9.66 -21.80
C ILE A 86 -11.29 9.89 -22.80
N ARG A 87 -10.12 9.25 -22.60
CA ARG A 87 -9.02 9.32 -23.57
C ARG A 87 -9.39 8.69 -24.93
N LEU A 88 -10.11 7.56 -24.89
CA LEU A 88 -10.57 6.84 -26.08
C LEU A 88 -11.68 7.60 -26.82
N GLU A 89 -12.57 8.24 -26.07
CA GLU A 89 -13.71 9.03 -26.57
C GLU A 89 -13.26 10.41 -27.09
N LEU A 90 -12.19 10.98 -26.53
CA LEU A 90 -11.55 12.20 -27.03
C LEU A 90 -10.64 11.97 -28.25
N GLY A 91 -10.57 10.75 -28.78
CA GLY A 91 -9.79 10.45 -29.99
C GLY A 91 -8.28 10.69 -29.85
N LEU A 92 -7.75 10.70 -28.61
CA LEU A 92 -6.31 10.74 -28.35
C LEU A 92 -5.73 9.33 -28.47
N ASP A 93 -5.95 8.71 -29.64
CA ASP A 93 -5.24 7.52 -30.07
C ASP A 93 -3.94 8.01 -30.71
N PHE A 94 -2.88 8.19 -29.90
CA PHE A 94 -1.52 8.32 -30.43
C PHE A 94 -1.05 6.95 -30.90
N SER A 95 -1.72 6.44 -31.93
CA SER A 95 -1.08 5.67 -32.98
C SER A 95 -0.26 6.65 -33.81
N GLU A 96 1.02 6.33 -34.02
CA GLU A 96 2.06 7.09 -34.76
C GLU A 96 2.75 8.17 -33.89
N GLY A 97 3.92 7.92 -33.29
CA GLY A 97 5.25 7.66 -33.91
C GLY A 97 6.10 8.94 -33.76
N PRO A 98 7.46 8.91 -33.67
CA PRO A 98 8.41 7.85 -34.05
C PRO A 98 8.92 6.94 -32.92
#